data_AF-A0A3B9JCM7-F1
#
_entry.id   AF-A0A3B9JCM7-F1
#
_cell.length_a   1.000
_cell.length_b   1.000
_cell.length_c   1.000
_cell.angle_alpha   90.00
_cell.angle_beta   90.00
_cell.angle_gamma   90.00
#
_symmetry.space_group_name_H-M   'P 1'
#
loop_
_entity.id
_entity.type
_entity.pdbx_description
1 polymer ?
#
loop_
_entity_poly.entity_id
_entity_poly.type
_entity_poly.pdbx_seq_one_letter_code
_entity_poly.pdbx_strand_id
1 'polypeptide(L)'
;LDFRRFASVKPEFRGERIGYGITIPSSAPHPNEAALFIAFLLSPEGRAIMDENHHPLFETALADGFANLPENLQALTVPLAEMP
;
A
#
# COMPACT_ATOMS: atom_id res chain seq x y z
N LEU A 1 13.39 -35.10 19.91
CA LEU A 1 14.72 -34.64 20.40
C LEU A 1 15.19 -33.42 19.58
N ASP A 2 14.26 -32.68 18.97
CA ASP A 2 14.50 -32.01 17.68
C ASP A 2 14.71 -30.49 17.77
N PHE A 3 14.48 -29.88 18.95
CA PHE A 3 14.68 -28.45 19.16
C PHE A 3 16.12 -28.05 19.55
N ARG A 4 17.04 -29.01 19.73
CA ARG A 4 18.45 -28.70 20.07
C ARG A 4 19.28 -28.19 18.90
N ARG A 5 18.86 -28.43 17.64
CA ARG A 5 19.65 -28.11 16.45
C ARG A 5 19.77 -26.61 16.18
N PHE A 6 18.90 -25.78 16.75
CA PHE A 6 18.86 -24.34 16.52
C PHE A 6 19.05 -23.50 17.79
N ALA A 7 19.41 -24.13 18.93
CA ALA A 7 19.62 -23.41 20.18
C ALA A 7 20.79 -22.39 20.13
N SER A 8 21.67 -22.50 19.13
CA SER A 8 22.81 -21.61 18.91
C SER A 8 22.57 -20.50 17.87
N VAL A 9 21.43 -20.50 17.18
CA VAL A 9 21.10 -19.47 16.17
C VAL A 9 20.04 -18.57 16.76
N LYS A 10 20.42 -17.33 17.09
CA LYS A 10 19.46 -16.28 17.44
C LYS A 10 18.81 -15.82 16.14
N PRO A 11 17.50 -16.03 15.94
CA PRO A 11 16.86 -15.58 14.71
C PRO A 11 16.78 -14.05 14.74
N GLU A 12 17.41 -13.42 13.76
CA GLU A 12 17.28 -11.99 13.50
C GLU A 12 16.20 -11.78 12.44
N PHE A 13 15.18 -11.00 12.78
CA PHE A 13 14.12 -10.62 11.85
C PHE A 13 14.21 -9.11 11.62
N ARG A 14 14.21 -8.70 10.35
CA ARG A 14 13.98 -7.31 10.01
C ARG A 14 12.52 -6.99 10.28
N GLY A 15 12.27 -6.07 11.21
CA GLY A 15 10.95 -5.47 11.36
C GLY A 15 10.67 -4.53 10.19
N GLU A 16 9.52 -4.69 9.55
CA GLU A 16 9.06 -3.80 8.49
C GLU A 16 7.82 -3.02 8.94
N ARG A 17 7.58 -1.88 8.30
CA ARG A 17 6.42 -1.05 8.59
C ARG A 17 5.17 -1.75 8.05
N ILE A 18 4.11 -1.81 8.86
CA ILE A 18 2.80 -2.30 8.40
C ILE A 18 2.26 -1.31 7.36
N GLY A 19 2.12 -1.77 6.13
CA GLY A 19 1.55 -1.01 5.00
C GLY A 19 0.25 -1.63 4.51
N TYR A 20 -0.70 -0.79 4.13
CA TYR A 20 -1.97 -1.23 3.53
C TYR A 20 -1.92 -1.01 2.02
N GLY A 21 -2.25 -2.05 1.26
CA GLY A 21 -2.38 -2.01 -0.20
C GLY A 21 -3.85 -1.96 -0.63
N ILE A 22 -4.11 -1.26 -1.73
CA ILE A 22 -5.43 -1.20 -2.38
C ILE A 22 -5.23 -1.28 -3.89
N THR A 23 -6.16 -1.93 -4.61
CA THR A 23 -6.09 -2.10 -6.06
C THR A 23 -7.49 -2.09 -6.69
N ILE A 24 -7.53 -1.93 -8.01
CA ILE A 24 -8.73 -2.13 -8.83
C ILE A 24 -8.56 -3.47 -9.57
N PRO A 25 -9.36 -4.50 -9.27
CA PRO A 25 -9.29 -5.76 -9.99
C PRO A 25 -9.50 -5.56 -11.50
N SER A 26 -8.78 -6.32 -12.33
CA SER A 26 -8.93 -6.25 -13.79
C SER A 26 -10.34 -6.62 -14.27
N SER A 27 -11.10 -7.37 -13.45
CA SER A 27 -12.49 -7.75 -13.70
C SER A 27 -13.51 -6.83 -13.01
N ALA A 28 -13.11 -5.66 -12.50
CA ALA A 28 -14.02 -4.75 -11.82
C ALA A 28 -15.15 -4.32 -12.78
N PRO A 29 -16.45 -4.43 -12.38
CA PRO A 29 -17.56 -4.05 -13.24
C PRO A 29 -17.64 -2.53 -13.47
N HIS A 30 -17.04 -1.75 -12.56
CA HIS A 30 -17.10 -0.29 -12.50
C HIS A 30 -15.69 0.28 -12.21
N PRO A 31 -14.73 0.15 -13.14
CA PRO A 31 -13.33 0.52 -12.88
C PRO A 31 -13.12 2.03 -12.72
N ASN A 32 -13.95 2.85 -13.37
CA ASN A 32 -13.84 4.31 -13.27
C ASN A 32 -14.28 4.82 -11.89
N GLU A 33 -15.37 4.27 -11.36
CA GLU A 33 -15.89 4.56 -10.03
C GLU A 33 -14.93 4.07 -8.95
N ALA A 34 -14.30 2.91 -9.15
CA ALA A 34 -13.24 2.42 -8.28
C ALA A 34 -12.02 3.36 -8.27
N ALA A 35 -11.63 3.89 -9.43
CA ALA A 35 -10.56 4.90 -9.51
C ALA A 35 -10.95 6.21 -8.83
N LEU A 36 -12.21 6.64 -8.95
CA LEU A 36 -12.72 7.82 -8.25
C LEU A 36 -12.69 7.63 -6.73
N PHE A 37 -13.07 6.45 -6.24
CA PHE A 37 -13.01 6.11 -4.82
C PHE A 37 -11.57 6.14 -4.27
N ILE A 38 -10.61 5.56 -5.00
CA ILE A 38 -9.20 5.59 -4.59
C ILE A 38 -8.67 7.03 -4.61
N ALA A 39 -9.01 7.83 -5.62
CA ALA A 39 -8.63 9.24 -5.67
C ALA A 39 -9.19 10.04 -4.47
N PHE A 40 -10.44 9.77 -4.08
CA PHE A 40 -11.03 10.34 -2.87
C PHE A 40 -10.29 9.90 -1.60
N LEU A 41 -9.99 8.61 -1.46
CA LEU A 41 -9.23 8.07 -0.32
C LEU A 41 -7.86 8.74 -0.16
N LEU A 42 -7.17 9.03 -1.27
CA LEU A 42 -5.85 9.67 -1.28
C LEU A 42 -5.89 11.21 -1.17
N SER A 43 -7.08 11.81 -1.27
CA SER A 43 -7.27 13.26 -1.13
C SER A 43 -7.04 13.73 0.32
N PRO A 44 -6.94 15.05 0.58
CA PRO A 44 -6.85 15.58 1.94
C PRO A 44 -8.00 15.14 2.85
N GLU A 45 -9.23 15.06 2.31
CA GLU A 45 -10.41 14.63 3.05
C GLU A 45 -10.32 13.14 3.42
N GLY A 46 -10.03 12.27 2.44
CA GLY A 46 -9.87 10.83 2.69
C GLY A 46 -8.74 10.53 3.68
N ARG A 47 -7.64 11.28 3.60
CA ARG A 47 -6.52 11.20 4.57
C ARG A 47 -6.93 11.62 5.97
N ALA A 48 -7.71 12.69 6.12
CA ALA A 48 -8.21 13.13 7.43
C ALA A 48 -9.09 12.05 8.08
N ILE A 49 -10.02 11.46 7.31
CA ILE A 49 -10.87 10.35 7.80
C ILE A 49 -10.02 9.16 8.26
N MET A 50 -9.01 8.79 7.49
CA MET A 50 -8.12 7.68 7.84
C MET A 50 -7.31 7.96 9.11
N ASP A 51 -6.84 9.20 9.29
CA ASP A 51 -6.12 9.63 10.50
C ASP A 51 -7.02 9.64 11.74
N GLU A 52 -8.24 10.17 11.64
CA GLU A 52 -9.25 10.16 12.70
C GLU A 52 -9.59 8.75 13.19
N ASN A 53 -9.49 7.75 12.31
CA ASN A 53 -9.73 6.35 12.63
C ASN A 53 -8.46 5.59 13.05
N HIS A 54 -7.33 6.27 13.26
CA HIS A 54 -6.04 5.68 13.66
C HIS A 54 -5.37 4.80 12.58
N HIS A 55 -5.65 5.05 11.30
CA HIS A 55 -5.01 4.41 10.15
C HIS A 55 -4.28 5.46 9.27
N PRO A 56 -3.25 6.16 9.79
CA PRO A 56 -2.57 7.20 9.02
C PRO A 56 -1.97 6.62 7.73
N LEU A 57 -2.31 7.24 6.60
CA LEU A 57 -1.74 6.87 5.31
C LEU A 57 -0.27 7.32 5.23
N PHE A 58 0.51 6.64 4.40
CA PHE A 58 1.85 7.14 4.09
C PHE A 58 1.75 8.49 3.35
N GLU A 59 2.66 9.41 3.68
CA GLU A 59 2.82 10.72 3.02
C GLU A 59 2.74 10.56 1.50
N THR A 60 3.57 9.66 0.96
CA THR A 60 3.58 9.30 -0.45
C THR A 60 2.93 7.94 -0.67
N ALA A 61 1.94 7.90 -1.56
CA ALA A 61 1.35 6.65 -2.02
C ALA A 61 2.23 6.04 -3.13
N LEU A 62 2.73 4.83 -2.88
CA LEU A 62 3.59 4.11 -3.82
C LEU A 62 2.73 3.17 -4.68
N ALA A 63 3.02 3.13 -5.98
CA ALA A 63 2.29 2.33 -6.95
C ALA A 63 3.20 1.27 -7.59
N ASP A 64 2.88 0.00 -7.34
CA ASP A 64 3.38 -1.10 -8.15
C ASP A 64 2.58 -1.18 -9.46
N GLY A 65 3.26 -1.26 -10.60
CA GLY A 65 2.63 -1.19 -11.92
C GLY A 65 2.07 0.20 -12.30
N PHE A 66 2.74 1.28 -11.87
CA PHE A 66 2.32 2.68 -12.09
C PHE A 66 1.80 3.00 -13.50
N ALA A 67 2.47 2.49 -14.55
CA ALA A 67 2.07 2.72 -15.94
C ALA A 67 0.70 2.16 -16.32
N ASN A 68 0.16 1.21 -15.53
CA ASN A 68 -1.16 0.61 -15.74
C ASN A 68 -2.27 1.35 -14.97
N LEU A 69 -1.91 2.35 -14.15
CA LEU A 69 -2.90 3.11 -13.39
C LEU A 69 -3.67 4.08 -14.30
N PRO A 70 -4.95 4.35 -14.00
CA PRO A 70 -5.66 5.50 -14.55
C PRO A 70 -4.92 6.82 -14.31
N GLU A 71 -5.01 7.78 -15.24
CA GLU A 71 -4.27 9.05 -15.19
C GLU A 71 -4.51 9.83 -13.89
N ASN A 72 -5.74 9.84 -13.37
CA ASN A 72 -6.08 10.52 -12.12
C ASN A 72 -5.37 9.89 -10.91
N LEU A 73 -5.04 8.60 -10.94
CA LEU A 73 -4.28 7.93 -9.90
C LEU A 73 -2.77 8.06 -10.10
N GLN A 74 -2.29 8.15 -11.35
CA GLN A 74 -0.89 8.47 -11.63
C GLN A 74 -0.51 9.84 -11.06
N ALA A 75 -1.41 10.84 -11.12
CA ALA A 75 -1.18 12.16 -10.56
C ALA A 75 -1.09 12.20 -9.02
N LEU A 76 -1.57 11.15 -8.34
CA LEU A 76 -1.64 11.07 -6.86
C LEU A 76 -0.65 10.07 -6.26
N THR A 77 0.11 9.37 -7.09
CA THR A 77 1.03 8.31 -6.67
C THR A 77 2.39 8.50 -7.30
N VAL A 78 3.38 7.76 -6.79
CA VAL A 78 4.69 7.65 -7.44
C VAL A 78 4.98 6.17 -7.72
N PRO A 79 5.76 5.85 -8.77
CA PRO A 79 6.21 4.48 -8.97
C PRO A 79 6.90 3.95 -7.72
N LEU A 80 6.57 2.72 -7.34
CA LEU A 80 7.35 1.98 -6.36
C LEU A 80 8.74 1.77 -6.97
N ALA A 81 9.71 2.60 -6.60
CA ALA A 81 11.10 2.31 -6.92
C ALA A 81 11.45 0.97 -6.27
N GLU A 82 12.16 0.10 -7.00
CA GLU A 82 12.74 -1.10 -6.41
C GLU A 82 13.55 -0.66 -5.18
N MET A 83 13.05 -1.02 -4.00
CA MET A 83 13.77 -0.76 -2.76
C MET A 83 15.11 -1.50 -2.87
N PRO A 84 16.26 -0.83 -2.62
CA PRO A 84 17.55 -1.52 -2.59
C PRO A 84 17.62 -2.59 -1.51
#